data_AF-A0A7V8E0W9-F1
#
_entry.id   AF-A0A7V8E0W9-F1
#
_cell.length_a   1.000
_cell.length_b   1.000
_cell.length_c   1.000
_cell.angle_alpha   90.00
_cell.angle_beta   90.00
_cell.angle_gamma   90.00
#
_symmetry.space_group_name_H-M   'P 1'
#
loop_
_entity.id
_entity.type
_entity.pdbx_description
1 polymer ?
#
loop_
_entity_poly.entity_id
_entity_poly.type
_entity_poly.pdbx_seq_one_letter_code
_entity_poly.pdbx_strand_id
1 'polypeptide(L)' 'MGSSKGREIYKLRASTAETVNAELRCFRGLDRFLVRTLPKVTCVVLWSVIAYDLMRLFRLTT' A
#
# COMPACT_ATOMS: atom_id res chain seq x y z
N MET A 1 1.03 -14.94 -11.46
CA MET A 1 1.12 -14.11 -12.69
C MET A 1 1.25 -14.90 -14.00
N GLY A 2 1.26 -16.24 -14.00
CA GLY A 2 1.53 -17.02 -15.22
C GLY A 2 0.41 -17.04 -16.26
N SER A 3 -0.85 -16.91 -15.87
CA SER A 3 -2.01 -16.95 -16.78
C SER A 3 -2.26 -15.60 -17.48
N SER A 4 -2.84 -15.64 -18.68
CA SER A 4 -3.23 -14.45 -19.46
C SER A 4 -4.11 -13.50 -18.67
N LYS A 5 -5.13 -14.04 -17.98
CA LYS A 5 -6.02 -13.28 -17.09
C LYS A 5 -5.27 -12.61 -15.92
N GLY A 6 -4.26 -13.28 -15.37
CA GLY A 6 -3.43 -12.72 -14.31
C GLY A 6 -2.56 -11.55 -14.78
N ARG A 7 -2.08 -11.56 -16.03
CA ARG A 7 -1.28 -10.48 -16.62
C ARG A 7 -2.10 -9.22 -16.86
N GLU A 8 -3.33 -9.37 -17.33
CA GLU A 8 -4.24 -8.22 -17.52
C GLU A 8 -4.60 -7.55 -16.19
N ILE A 9 -4.89 -8.34 -15.16
CA ILE A 9 -5.13 -7.80 -13.81
C ILE A 9 -3.88 -7.11 -13.26
N TYR A 10 -2.69 -7.65 -13.52
CA TYR A 10 -1.45 -7.07 -13.03
C TYR A 10 -1.22 -5.64 -13.54
N LYS A 11 -1.52 -5.37 -14.81
CA LYS A 11 -1.45 -4.02 -15.38
C LYS A 11 -2.31 -2.99 -14.62
N LEU A 12 -3.47 -3.42 -14.12
CA LEU A 12 -4.37 -2.56 -13.33
C LEU A 12 -3.85 -2.28 -11.92
N ARG A 13 -3.02 -3.17 -11.36
CA ARG A 13 -2.48 -3.06 -9.99
C ARG A 13 -1.31 -2.08 -9.89
N ALA A 14 -0.53 -1.95 -10.96
CA ALA A 14 0.61 -1.03 -11.01
C ALA A 14 0.20 0.41 -10.66
N SER A 15 -0.92 0.86 -11.24
CA SER A 15 -1.45 2.23 -11.07
C SER A 15 -2.13 2.45 -9.71
N THR A 16 -2.58 1.39 -9.04
CA THR A 16 -3.48 1.49 -7.87
C THR A 16 -2.83 1.04 -6.57
N ALA A 17 -2.29 -0.18 -6.52
CA ALA A 17 -1.81 -0.79 -5.28
C ALA A 17 -0.27 -0.83 -5.20
N GLU A 18 0.42 -1.11 -6.30
CA GLU A 18 1.88 -1.32 -6.24
C GLU A 18 2.65 -0.02 -6.04
N THR A 19 2.25 1.05 -6.71
CA THR A 19 2.88 2.38 -6.53
C THR A 19 2.70 2.88 -5.09
N VAL A 20 1.50 2.72 -4.53
CA VAL A 20 1.21 3.12 -3.14
C VAL A 20 2.00 2.28 -2.15
N ASN A 21 2.04 0.95 -2.35
CA ASN A 21 2.83 0.07 -1.50
C ASN A 21 4.34 0.37 -1.58
N ALA A 22 4.84 0.74 -2.75
CA ALA A 22 6.22 1.18 -2.93
C ALA A 22 6.48 2.52 -2.20
N GLU A 23 5.57 3.49 -2.28
CA GLU A 23 5.69 4.75 -1.55
C GLU A 23 5.72 4.52 -0.03
N LEU A 24 4.77 3.72 0.46
CA LEU A 24 4.66 3.36 1.86
C LEU A 24 5.94 2.67 2.38
N ARG A 25 6.51 1.78 1.57
CA ARG A 25 7.76 1.09 1.88
C ARG A 25 8.97 2.02 1.87
N CYS A 26 9.16 2.79 0.80
CA CYS A 26 10.36 3.59 0.58
C CYS A 26 10.40 4.87 1.41
N PHE A 27 9.24 5.51 1.61
CA PHE A 27 9.18 6.87 2.16
C PHE A 27 8.40 6.97 3.48
N ARG A 28 7.57 5.97 3.83
CA ARG A 28 6.71 6.01 5.03
C ARG A 28 7.03 4.93 6.06
N GLY A 29 8.18 4.26 5.93
CA GLY A 29 8.73 3.40 6.97
C GLY A 29 8.16 1.97 7.04
N LEU A 30 7.36 1.52 6.05
CA LEU A 30 6.84 0.15 5.99
C LEU A 30 7.85 -0.90 5.44
N ASP A 31 9.16 -0.64 5.51
CA ASP A 31 10.20 -1.61 5.10
C ASP A 31 10.50 -2.66 6.17
N ARG A 32 10.44 -2.30 7.47
CA ARG A 32 10.75 -3.23 8.59
C ARG A 32 9.75 -3.09 9.72
N PHE A 33 9.15 -4.20 10.12
CA PHE A 33 8.26 -4.26 11.27
C PHE A 33 9.03 -4.62 12.54
N LEU A 34 8.89 -3.78 13.58
CA LEU A 34 9.46 -4.03 14.91
C LEU A 34 8.56 -4.92 15.79
N VAL A 35 7.41 -5.35 15.25
CA VAL A 35 6.44 -6.24 15.90
C VAL A 35 6.37 -7.57 15.15
N ARG A 36 6.25 -8.69 15.88
CA ARG A 36 6.30 -10.03 15.28
C ARG A 36 4.95 -10.66 14.97
N THR A 37 3.88 -10.21 15.63
CA THR A 37 2.57 -10.87 15.48
C THR A 37 1.79 -10.22 14.34
N LEU A 38 1.12 -11.07 13.55
CA LEU A 38 0.31 -10.61 12.42
C LEU A 38 -0.73 -9.54 12.81
N PRO A 39 -1.47 -9.66 13.93
CA PRO A 39 -2.42 -8.61 14.33
C PRO A 39 -1.75 -7.26 14.58
N LYS A 40 -0.56 -7.24 15.17
CA LYS A 40 0.19 -5.99 15.42
C LYS A 40 0.72 -5.39 14.12
N VAL A 41 1.25 -6.22 13.23
CA VAL A 41 1.66 -5.80 11.88
C VAL A 41 0.48 -5.20 11.13
N THR A 42 -0.68 -5.89 11.14
CA THR A 42 -1.91 -5.42 10.50
C THR A 42 -2.34 -4.06 11.04
N CYS A 43 -2.31 -3.84 12.36
CA CYS A 43 -2.59 -2.51 12.92
C CYS A 43 -1.67 -1.43 12.34
N VAL A 44 -0.34 -1.65 12.33
CA VAL A 44 0.62 -0.68 11.79
C VAL A 44 0.37 -0.38 10.30
N VAL A 45 0.07 -1.42 9.53
CA VAL A 45 -0.26 -1.27 8.10
C VAL A 45 -1.55 -0.47 7.93
N LEU A 46 -2.60 -0.77 8.68
CA LEU A 46 -3.88 -0.04 8.61
C LEU A 46 -3.72 1.44 8.96
N TRP A 47 -2.92 1.77 9.98
CA TRP A 47 -2.59 3.15 10.30
C TRP A 47 -1.92 3.88 9.14
N SER A 48 -0.99 3.20 8.47
CA SER A 48 -0.27 3.76 7.31
C SER A 48 -1.21 3.97 6.12
N VAL A 49 -2.14 3.03 5.89
CA VAL A 49 -3.16 3.13 4.83
C VAL A 49 -4.11 4.30 5.08
N ILE A 50 -4.65 4.43 6.30
CA ILE A 50 -5.55 5.54 6.65
C ILE A 50 -4.84 6.88 6.47
N ALA A 51 -3.59 7.00 6.92
CA ALA A 51 -2.81 8.22 6.75
C ALA A 51 -2.61 8.58 5.26
N TYR A 52 -2.30 7.59 4.42
CA TYR A 52 -2.17 7.78 2.98
C TYR A 52 -3.49 8.22 2.33
N ASP A 53 -4.59 7.56 2.67
CA ASP A 53 -5.91 7.87 2.12
C ASP A 53 -6.35 9.29 2.49
N LEU A 54 -6.07 9.75 3.72
CA LEU A 54 -6.31 11.12 4.14
C LEU A 54 -5.46 12.11 3.34
N MET A 55 -4.16 11.88 3.19
CA MET A 55 -3.28 12.75 2.38
C MET A 55 -3.77 12.82 0.92
N ARG A 56 -4.18 11.70 0.35
CA ARG A 56 -4.73 11.64 -1.01
C ARG A 56 -6.05 12.39 -1.11
N LEU A 57 -6.93 12.26 -0.13
CA LEU A 57 -8.19 13.01 -0.06
C LEU A 57 -7.91 14.51 -0.04
N PHE A 58 -7.06 14.98 0.87
CA PHE A 58 -6.70 16.40 0.94
C PHE A 58 -6.13 16.93 -0.37
N ARG A 59 -5.28 16.16 -1.06
CA ARG A 59 -4.73 16.54 -2.36
C ARG A 59 -5.76 16.58 -3.49
N LEU A 60 -6.85 15.83 -3.40
CA LEU A 60 -7.90 15.82 -4.41
C LEU A 60 -8.98 16.88 -4.16
N THR A 61 -9.12 17.34 -2.92
CA THR A 61 -10.14 18.35 -2.53
C THR A 61 -9.62 19.78 -2.52
N THR A 62 -8.31 19.98 -2.64
CA THR A 62 -7.64 21.30 -2.64
C THR A 62 -7.05 21.59 -4.00
#